data_AF-A0A8K0WKG0-F1
#
_entry.id   AF-A0A8K0WKG0-F1
#
_cell.length_a   1.000
_cell.length_b   1.000
_cell.length_c   1.000
_cell.angle_alpha   90.00
_cell.angle_beta   90.00
_cell.angle_gamma   90.00
#
_symmetry.space_group_name_H-M   'P 1'
#
loop_
_entity.id
_entity.type
_entity.pdbx_description
1 polymer ?
#
loop_
_entity_poly.entity_id
_entity_poly.type
_entity_poly.pdbx_seq_one_letter_code
_entity_poly.pdbx_strand_id
1 'polypeptide(L)' 'HYSQPSNRDDRIIHSIDMCWFILDKYYTMTEDVPVYAAALLLDPSKRKSYIEECWPEEWHEGAFAAA' A
#
# COMPACT_ATOMS: atom_id res chain seq x y z
N HIS A 1 -24.49 -15.24 -5.03
CA HIS A 1 -25.22 -15.43 -6.30
C HIS A 1 -24.33 -15.35 -7.55
N TYR A 2 -23.15 -14.71 -7.52
CA TYR A 2 -22.25 -14.60 -8.68
C TYR A 2 -21.10 -15.62 -8.72
N SER A 3 -20.89 -16.39 -7.65
CA SER A 3 -19.77 -17.32 -7.49
C SER A 3 -20.05 -18.75 -8.00
N GLN A 4 -21.09 -18.93 -8.82
CA GLN A 4 -21.44 -20.24 -9.37
C GLN A 4 -20.39 -20.66 -10.42
N PRO A 5 -19.88 -21.91 -10.41
CA PRO A 5 -18.82 -22.36 -11.31
C PRO A 5 -19.20 -22.32 -12.79
N SER A 6 -20.50 -22.24 -13.13
CA SER A 6 -20.99 -22.08 -14.50
C SER A 6 -20.71 -20.70 -15.12
N ASN A 7 -20.44 -19.68 -14.29
CA ASN A 7 -20.24 -18.29 -14.73
C ASN A 7 -18.77 -17.84 -14.58
N ARG A 8 -17.85 -18.78 -14.40
CA ARG A 8 -16.42 -18.50 -14.25
C ARG A 8 -15.82 -18.28 -15.64
N ASP A 9 -15.78 -17.03 -16.08
CA ASP A 9 -15.13 -16.65 -17.33
C ASP A 9 -13.63 -16.40 -17.07
N ASP A 10 -12.79 -17.30 -17.56
CA ASP A 10 -11.33 -17.22 -17.42
C ASP A 10 -10.76 -15.92 -18.02
N ARG A 11 -11.43 -15.30 -19.00
CA ARG A 11 -11.01 -14.02 -19.59
C ARG A 11 -11.16 -12.87 -18.60
N ILE A 12 -12.23 -12.89 -17.80
CA ILE A 12 -12.47 -11.86 -16.77
C ILE A 12 -11.47 -12.03 -15.64
N ILE A 13 -11.21 -13.26 -15.21
CA ILE A 13 -10.21 -13.55 -14.17
C ILE A 13 -8.83 -13.09 -14.63
N HIS A 14 -8.43 -13.45 -15.84
CA HIS A 14 -7.15 -13.03 -16.40
C HIS A 14 -7.04 -11.49 -16.52
N SER A 15 -8.13 -10.82 -16.89
CA SER A 15 -8.17 -9.35 -16.94
C SER A 15 -8.01 -8.73 -15.56
N ILE A 16 -8.62 -9.31 -14.53
CA ILE A 16 -8.47 -8.87 -13.13
C ILE A 16 -7.03 -9.07 -12.64
N ASP A 17 -6.42 -10.22 -12.93
CA ASP A 17 -5.04 -10.51 -12.56
C ASP A 17 -4.06 -9.54 -13.25
N MET A 18 -4.30 -9.21 -14.53
CA MET A 18 -3.53 -8.19 -15.26
C MET A 18 -3.73 -6.78 -14.70
N CYS A 19 -4.95 -6.41 -14.31
CA CYS A 19 -5.19 -5.16 -13.60
C CYS A 19 -4.40 -5.11 -12.28
N TRP A 20 -4.38 -6.20 -11.50
CA TRP A 20 -3.58 -6.29 -10.29
C TRP A 20 -2.08 -6.14 -10.54
N PHE A 21 -1.54 -6.76 -11.59
CA PHE A 21 -0.12 -6.63 -11.96
C PHE A 21 0.26 -5.19 -12.34
N ILE A 22 -0.59 -4.50 -13.10
CA ILE A 22 -0.37 -3.10 -13.48
C ILE A 22 -0.48 -2.20 -12.24
N LEU A 23 -1.50 -2.41 -11.42
CA LEU A 23 -1.66 -1.68 -10.16
C LEU A 23 -0.45 -1.88 -9.25
N ASP A 24 0.00 -3.12 -9.08
CA ASP A 24 1.20 -3.47 -8.32
C ASP A 24 2.38 -2.66 -8.84
N LYS A 25 2.70 -2.70 -10.15
CA LYS A 25 3.77 -1.90 -10.76
C LYS A 25 3.69 -0.40 -10.43
N TYR A 26 2.50 0.20 -10.51
CA TYR A 26 2.32 1.62 -10.21
C TYR A 26 2.41 1.91 -8.70
N TYR A 27 1.95 0.98 -7.85
CA TYR A 27 2.07 1.10 -6.39
C TYR A 27 3.49 0.83 -5.90
N THR A 28 4.26 -0.09 -6.49
CA THR A 28 5.68 -0.27 -6.19
C THR A 28 6.48 0.97 -6.60
N MET A 29 6.12 1.63 -7.71
CA MET A 29 6.71 2.93 -8.06
C MET A 29 6.26 4.08 -7.13
N THR A 30 5.22 3.89 -6.31
CA THR A 30 4.81 4.90 -5.31
C THR A 30 5.58 4.83 -3.99
N GLU A 31 6.43 3.82 -3.78
CA GLU A 31 7.43 3.86 -2.70
C GLU A 31 8.46 4.99 -2.89
N ASP A 32 8.61 5.50 -4.12
CA ASP A 32 9.42 6.68 -4.47
C ASP A 32 8.63 8.00 -4.41
N VAL A 33 7.33 7.96 -4.11
CA VAL A 33 6.47 9.15 -4.15
C VAL A 33 6.15 9.58 -2.72
N PRO A 34 6.50 10.81 -2.30
CA PRO A 34 6.29 11.29 -0.93
C PRO A 34 4.83 11.31 -0.48
N VAL A 35 3.88 11.11 -1.40
CA VAL A 35 2.44 11.00 -1.15
C VAL A 35 2.10 9.74 -0.34
N TYR A 36 2.76 8.60 -0.59
CA TYR A 36 2.50 7.37 0.17
C TYR A 36 3.01 7.50 1.61
N ALA A 37 4.23 8.04 1.78
CA ALA A 37 4.77 8.39 3.08
C ALA A 37 3.85 9.37 3.84
N ALA A 38 3.36 10.42 3.18
CA ALA A 38 2.44 11.38 3.79
C ALA A 38 1.13 10.74 4.24
N ALA A 39 0.56 9.83 3.44
CA ALA A 39 -0.66 9.11 3.79
C ALA A 39 -0.46 8.19 5.01
N LEU A 40 0.69 7.49 5.09
CA LEU A 40 1.04 6.66 6.25
C LEU A 40 1.33 7.49 7.51
N LEU A 41 1.93 8.68 7.36
CA LEU A 41 2.13 9.61 8.47
C LEU A 41 0.82 10.24 8.96
N LEU A 42 -0.18 10.40 8.08
CA LEU A 42 -1.51 10.91 8.42
C LEU A 42 -2.36 9.88 9.18
N ASP A 43 -2.12 8.58 8.98
CA ASP A 43 -2.78 7.49 9.69
C ASP A 43 -2.07 7.22 11.04
N PRO A 44 -2.68 7.53 12.20
CA PRO A 44 -2.04 7.37 13.50
C PRO A 44 -1.67 5.92 13.83
N SER A 45 -2.40 4.95 13.25
CA SER A 45 -2.18 3.53 13.49
C SER A 45 -1.01 2.96 12.69
N LYS A 46 -0.73 3.53 11.50
CA LYS A 46 0.35 3.06 10.59
C LYS A 46 1.61 3.92 10.65
N ARG A 47 1.50 5.15 11.16
CA ARG A 47 2.62 6.09 11.33
C ARG A 47 3.75 5.47 12.14
N LYS A 48 3.44 4.80 13.25
CA LYS A 48 4.45 4.27 14.18
C LYS A 48 5.28 3.17 13.54
N SER A 49 4.63 2.16 12.95
CA SER A 49 5.32 1.06 12.26
C SER A 49 6.13 1.56 11.06
N TYR A 50 5.62 2.56 10.32
CA TYR A 50 6.32 3.11 9.17
C TYR A 50 7.59 3.88 9.56
N ILE A 51 7.55 4.69 10.62
CA ILE A 51 8.73 5.40 11.12
C ILE A 51 9.78 4.40 11.64
N GLU A 52 9.34 3.37 12.37
CA GLU A 52 10.24 2.33 12.90
C GLU A 52 10.94 1.52 11.80
N GLU A 53 10.25 1.23 10.68
CA GLU A 53 10.80 0.45 9.57
C GLU A 53 11.60 1.27 8.54
N CYS A 54 11.18 2.50 8.26
CA CYS A 54 11.76 3.30 7.18
C CYS A 54 12.76 4.36 7.64
N TRP A 55 12.74 4.80 8.90
CA TRP A 55 13.56 5.93 9.37
C TRP A 55 14.65 5.48 10.35
N PRO A 56 15.81 6.19 10.39
CA PRO A 56 16.84 5.95 11.39
C PRO A 56 16.33 6.19 12.81
N GLU A 57 16.80 5.39 13.77
CA GLU A 57 16.38 5.42 15.19
C GLU A 57 16.57 6.80 15.83
N GLU A 58 17.57 7.56 15.38
CA GLU A 58 17.86 8.94 15.81
C GLU A 58 16.71 9.92 15.51
N TRP A 59 15.86 9.62 14.53
CA TRP A 59 14.77 10.51 14.09
C TRP A 59 13.41 10.12 14.70
N HIS A 60 13.35 8.97 15.39
CA HIS A 60 12.12 8.45 15.98
C HIS A 60 11.61 9.36 17.09
N GLU A 61 12.49 9.80 18.01
CA GLU A 61 12.09 10.65 19.14
C GLU A 61 11.46 11.98 18.68
N GLY A 62 12.03 12.62 17.65
CA GLY A 62 11.48 13.86 17.08
C GLY A 62 10.15 13.66 16.36
N ALA A 63 9.98 12.53 15.67
CA ALA A 63 8.75 12.22 14.92
C ALA A 63 7.59 11.82 15.83
N PHE A 64 7.85 11.17 16.96
CA PHE A 64 6.84 10.85 17.97
C PHE A 64 6.48 12.04 18.86
N ALA A 65 7.42 12.96 19.11
CA ALA A 65 7.18 14.17 19.91
C ALA A 65 6.35 15.24 19.18
N ALA A 66 6.31 15.22 17.84
CA ALA A 66 5.52 16.13 17.02
C ALA A 66 4.03 15.73 16.87
N ALA A 67 3.61 14.66 17.54
CA ALA A 67 2.26 14.10 17.49
C ALA A 67 1.25 14.82 18.39
#